data_AF-A0A3C0GSZ4-F1
#
_entry.id   AF-A0A3C0GSZ4-F1
#
_cell.length_a   1.000
_cell.length_b   1.000
_cell.length_c   1.000
_cell.angle_alpha   90.00
_cell.angle_beta   90.00
_cell.angle_gamma   90.00
#
_symmetry.space_group_name_H-M   'P 1'
#
loop_
_entity.id
_entity.type
_entity.pdbx_description
1 polymer ?
#
loop_
_entity_poly.entity_id
_entity_poly.type
_entity_poly.pdbx_seq_one_letter_code
_entity_poly.pdbx_strand_id
1 'polypeptide(L)' 'YEDPTSIGLRADFAKAAKLRGVFTWELTGDDAQGSLLQAMAAPFLAQSR' A
#
# COMPACT_ATOMS: atom_id res chain seq x y z
N TYR A 1 14.78 -3.16 -0.72
CA TYR A 1 13.99 -1.97 -0.39
C TYR A 1 12.61 -2.17 -1.00
N GLU A 2 11.58 -1.48 -0.52
CA GLU A 2 10.26 -1.51 -1.17
C GLU A 2 10.23 -0.50 -2.32
N ASP A 3 9.41 -0.78 -3.32
CA ASP A 3 9.04 0.14 -4.39
C ASP A 3 7.51 0.11 -4.55
N PRO A 4 6.91 1.03 -5.34
CA PRO A 4 5.45 1.04 -5.50
C PRO A 4 4.87 -0.27 -6.03
N THR A 5 5.62 -1.04 -6.82
CA THR A 5 5.15 -2.32 -7.37
C THR A 5 5.09 -3.38 -6.28
N SER A 6 6.19 -3.58 -5.56
CA SER A 6 6.33 -4.61 -4.53
C SER A 6 5.41 -4.38 -3.33
N ILE A 7 5.29 -3.13 -2.87
CA ILE A 7 4.40 -2.81 -1.74
C ILE A 7 2.92 -2.94 -2.12
N GLY A 8 2.57 -2.57 -3.37
CA GLY A 8 1.24 -2.76 -3.93
C GLY A 8 0.84 -4.23 -4.02
N LEU A 9 1.73 -5.09 -4.55
CA LEU A 9 1.49 -6.54 -4.62
C LEU A 9 1.26 -7.18 -3.24
N ARG A 10 1.96 -6.71 -2.20
CA ARG A 10 1.73 -7.17 -0.82
C ARG A 10 0.41 -6.68 -0.25
N ALA A 11 0.02 -5.45 -0.54
CA ALA A 11 -1.28 -4.90 -0.16
C ALA A 11 -2.44 -5.65 -0.84
N ASP A 12 -2.31 -5.94 -2.13
CA ASP A 12 -3.25 -6.76 -2.90
C ASP A 12 -3.38 -8.17 -2.31
N PHE A 13 -2.25 -8.80 -2.00
CA PHE A 13 -2.24 -10.10 -1.34
C PHE A 13 -2.96 -10.04 0.00
N ALA A 14 -2.66 -9.05 0.85
CA ALA A 14 -3.29 -8.92 2.16
C ALA A 14 -4.82 -8.75 2.03
N LYS A 15 -5.27 -7.96 1.05
CA LYS A 15 -6.69 -7.79 0.74
C LYS A 15 -7.33 -9.10 0.27
N ALA A 16 -6.71 -9.80 -0.68
CA ALA A 16 -7.21 -11.05 -1.25
C ALA A 16 -7.25 -12.19 -0.23
N ALA A 17 -6.26 -12.26 0.65
CA ALA A 17 -6.16 -13.23 1.74
C ALA A 17 -7.06 -12.90 2.94
N LYS A 18 -7.87 -11.83 2.87
CA LYS A 18 -8.76 -11.35 3.95
C LYS A 18 -8.00 -11.05 5.25
N LEU A 19 -6.75 -10.59 5.14
CA LEU A 19 -6.02 -10.05 6.28
C LEU A 19 -6.59 -8.68 6.66
N ARG A 20 -6.30 -8.25 7.90
CA ARG A 20 -6.84 -6.99 8.43
C ARG A 20 -6.30 -5.73 7.74
N GLY A 21 -5.09 -5.79 7.19
CA GLY A 21 -4.46 -4.66 6.51
C GLY A 21 -2.95 -4.83 6.41
N VAL A 22 -2.28 -3.70 6.17
CA VAL A 22 -0.83 -3.58 6.02
C VAL A 22 -0.32 -2.41 6.86
N PHE A 23 0.98 -2.43 7.16
CA PHE A 23 1.67 -1.43 7.97
C PHE A 23 3.05 -1.16 7.37
N THR A 24 3.53 0.08 7.48
CA THR A 24 4.89 0.45 7.10
C THR A 24 5.53 1.30 8.21
N TRP A 25 6.84 1.13 8.36
CA TRP A 25 7.72 2.02 9.12
C TRP A 25 8.75 2.59 8.14
N GLU A 26 8.82 3.88 7.88
CA GLU A 26 7.93 4.96 8.36
C GLU A 26 7.62 5.94 7.23
N LEU A 27 6.77 6.95 7.48
CA LEU A 27 6.21 7.79 6.42
C LEU A 27 7.22 8.78 5.82
N THR A 28 8.19 9.27 6.59
CA THR A 28 9.19 10.24 6.10
C THR A 28 10.25 9.64 5.17
N GLY A 29 10.29 8.30 5.08
CA GLY A 29 11.12 7.55 4.12
C GLY A 29 10.47 7.33 2.75
N ASP A 30 9.23 7.80 2.55
CA ASP A 30 8.58 7.83 1.24
C ASP A 30 9.04 9.05 0.42
N ASP A 31 8.75 9.06 -0.87
CA ASP A 31 9.03 10.22 -1.72
C ASP A 31 8.07 11.38 -1.45
N ALA A 32 8.35 12.55 -2.04
CA ALA A 32 7.51 13.73 -1.87
C ALA A 32 6.08 13.58 -2.43
N GLN A 33 5.86 12.57 -3.28
CA GLN A 33 4.55 12.24 -3.82
C GLN A 33 3.81 11.24 -2.93
N GLY A 34 4.49 10.57 -1.99
CA GLY A 34 3.92 9.50 -1.18
C GLY A 34 3.66 8.23 -2.00
N SER A 35 4.52 7.91 -2.98
CA SER A 35 4.27 6.82 -3.94
C SER A 35 4.12 5.46 -3.27
N LEU A 36 4.86 5.18 -2.19
CA LEU A 36 4.72 3.91 -1.45
C LEU A 36 3.40 3.87 -0.69
N LEU A 37 3.03 4.96 0.00
CA LEU A 37 1.77 5.04 0.73
C LEU A 37 0.56 4.91 -0.22
N GLN A 38 0.60 5.58 -1.37
CA GLN A 38 -0.46 5.51 -2.37
C GLN A 38 -0.63 4.08 -2.90
N ALA A 39 0.46 3.43 -3.30
CA ALA A 39 0.42 2.05 -3.81
C ALA A 39 -0.05 1.05 -2.74
N MET A 40 0.41 1.21 -1.50
CA MET A 40 0.01 0.37 -0.37
C MET A 40 -1.47 0.53 0.00
N ALA A 41 -2.02 1.75 -0.10
CA ALA A 41 -3.40 2.04 0.26
C ALA A 41 -4.41 1.66 -0.84
N ALA A 42 -4.01 1.71 -2.11
CA ALA A 42 -4.89 1.56 -3.26
C ALA A 42 -5.86 0.36 -3.18
N PRO A 43 -5.45 -0.86 -2.75
CA PRO A 43 -6.35 -2.02 -2.68
C PRO A 43 -7.46 -1.91 -1.62
N PHE A 44 -7.34 -0.95 -0.70
CA PHE A 44 -8.27 -0.73 0.41
C PHE A 44 -9.15 0.51 0.25
N LEU A 45 -8.81 1.40 -0.69
CA LEU A 45 -9.65 2.55 -1.00
C LEU A 45 -10.92 2.07 -1.73
N ALA A 46 -12.09 2.43 -1.20
CA ALA A 46 -13.34 2.15 -1.90
C ALA A 46 -13.29 2.85 -3.26
N GLN A 47 -13.57 2.11 -4.35
CA GLN A 47 -13.91 2.76 -5.61
C GLN A 47 -15.18 3.58 -5.35
N SER A 48 -15.03 4.89 -5.21
CA SER A 48 -16.14 5.82 -5.20
C SER A 48 -16.95 5.56 -6.47
N ARG A 49 -18.17 5.08 -6.29
CA ARG A 49 -19.16 4.93 -7.36
C ARG A 49 -19.56 6.30 -7.90
#